data_AF-A0AAW7VUJ2-F1
#
_entry.id   AF-A0AAW7VUJ2-F1
#
_cell.length_a   1.000
_cell.length_b   1.000
_cell.length_c   1.000
_cell.angle_alpha   90.00
_cell.angle_beta   90.00
_cell.angle_gamma   90.00
#
_symmetry.space_group_name_H-M   'P 1'
#
loop_
_entity.id
_entity.type
_entity.pdbx_description
1 polymer ?
#
loop_
_entity_poly.entity_id
_entity_poly.type
_entity_poly.pdbx_seq_one_letter_code
_entity_poly.pdbx_strand_id
1 'polypeptide(L)'
;MAVAFPKKSPGDIKAGQTVSVTVLAEGPIGAAGSPPLTAQVRIPVERLRRGPTGNRYAVHIRKWRGTTVSPVTLTSKGDPWQLLSQPPPSDLRELLDDTRFLAQHVYGVAMHTLDIFETTLGRRMPWNPEGRLILKARDLVTATDTGYERGSNTIRFGSVDRMGYKVPTALYRDIVAHEVTHAILDGFRPAWADQLATLEQLAMHEALADLVAILSVFSSRDIVYRQLEAAAGGFEAGQAVDDALLLRSLFDFARDLFARGPLREPFVGAVPENWQQFPEPHARGAVVVGAVLRAVQKLWSERNNRFGEAQSLHQKAESGSIVATRVLRMVIRGLSYMPPVDVGWRDLLRGIIAADLDMVPEDLHGYREALQAEFSAIGIRRVSLNNISGVENYQGLRYPVRLSALGSDPQEVQRFVWENPRLLDAARLERRTPLSSTRVRTSERVSPDGFIVSEIGASFIQTVRMSRREAFVRLGLKTRREYVDIRGGGLLRFDAGGRLVYAALKPVMDRERQGLLFGSDEEHDIEEAASSGVKAKFHSTGE
;
A
#
# COMPACT_ATOMS: atom_id res chain seq x y z
N MET A 1 6.12 -10.72 28.93
CA MET A 1 6.67 -9.72 29.88
C MET A 1 5.70 -8.55 29.96
N ALA A 2 5.10 -8.30 31.13
CA ALA A 2 4.31 -7.10 31.33
C ALA A 2 5.28 -5.93 31.54
N VAL A 3 5.41 -5.05 30.54
CA VAL A 3 6.10 -3.78 30.75
C VAL A 3 5.17 -2.93 31.61
N ALA A 4 5.39 -2.97 32.93
CA ALA A 4 4.73 -2.09 33.86
C ALA A 4 5.28 -0.68 33.63
N PHE A 5 4.60 0.10 32.79
CA PHE A 5 4.77 1.54 32.80
C PHE A 5 4.32 2.05 34.17
N PRO A 6 5.08 2.96 34.83
CA PRO A 6 4.64 3.54 36.10
C PRO A 6 3.25 4.15 35.93
N LYS A 7 2.39 4.04 36.96
CA LYS A 7 1.04 4.63 36.98
C LYS A 7 1.14 6.10 36.61
N LYS A 8 0.89 6.36 35.34
CA LYS A 8 0.99 7.66 34.70
C LYS A 8 -0.43 8.20 34.66
N SER A 9 -0.63 9.40 35.19
CA SER A 9 -1.91 10.10 35.09
C SER A 9 -2.29 10.26 33.61
N PRO A 10 -3.57 10.45 33.24
CA PRO A 10 -3.99 10.60 31.84
C PRO A 10 -3.23 11.68 31.03
N GLY A 11 -2.53 12.62 31.71
CA GLY A 11 -1.66 13.63 31.09
C GLY A 11 -0.20 13.22 30.82
N ASP A 12 0.23 12.02 31.23
CA ASP A 12 1.64 11.60 31.16
C ASP A 12 1.98 10.74 29.92
N ILE A 13 0.98 10.45 29.08
CA ILE A 13 1.15 9.75 27.80
C ILE A 13 1.51 10.80 26.76
N LYS A 14 2.76 10.76 26.30
CA LYS A 14 3.29 11.71 25.32
C LYS A 14 2.88 11.28 23.91
N ALA A 15 2.61 12.26 23.06
CA ALA A 15 2.47 12.03 21.63
C ALA A 15 3.71 11.31 21.08
N GLY A 16 3.50 10.26 20.28
CA GLY A 16 4.58 9.45 19.70
C GLY A 16 5.08 8.29 20.57
N GLN A 17 4.51 8.06 21.75
CA GLN A 17 4.81 6.84 22.50
C GLN A 17 4.32 5.60 21.73
N THR A 18 5.17 4.57 21.64
CA THR A 18 4.84 3.29 21.02
C THR A 18 4.86 2.15 22.04
N VAL A 19 4.15 1.07 21.74
CA VAL A 19 4.13 -0.18 22.51
C VAL A 19 4.39 -1.36 21.57
N SER A 20 5.10 -2.38 22.07
CA SER A 20 5.32 -3.63 21.35
C SER A 20 4.17 -4.60 21.58
N VAL A 21 3.62 -5.13 20.50
CA VAL A 21 2.51 -6.10 20.50
C VAL A 21 2.97 -7.39 19.84
N THR A 22 2.68 -8.52 20.49
CA THR A 22 2.95 -9.84 19.96
C THR A 22 1.89 -10.18 18.93
N VAL A 23 2.32 -10.55 17.73
CA VAL A 23 1.47 -10.97 16.62
C VAL A 23 2.00 -12.29 16.06
N LEU A 24 1.20 -13.00 15.27
CA LEU A 24 1.74 -14.08 14.44
C LEU A 24 2.71 -13.49 13.42
N ALA A 25 3.86 -14.13 13.25
CA ALA A 25 4.88 -13.70 12.30
C ALA A 25 4.38 -13.84 10.86
N GLU A 26 3.64 -14.92 10.59
CA GLU A 26 3.01 -15.18 9.29
C GLU A 26 1.57 -15.66 9.47
N GLY A 27 1.35 -16.85 10.03
CA GLY A 27 0.03 -17.45 10.19
C GLY A 27 -0.08 -18.41 11.39
N PRO A 28 -1.24 -19.03 11.60
CA PRO A 28 -1.53 -19.81 12.81
C PRO A 28 -1.00 -21.25 12.77
N ILE A 29 -0.46 -21.70 11.63
CA ILE A 29 0.06 -23.06 11.44
C ILE A 29 1.56 -22.96 11.19
N GLY A 30 2.36 -23.54 12.09
CA GLY A 30 3.81 -23.62 11.92
C GLY A 30 4.23 -24.71 10.94
N ALA A 31 5.48 -24.63 10.47
CA ALA A 31 6.08 -25.65 9.62
C ALA A 31 6.16 -27.00 10.36
N ALA A 32 5.81 -28.09 9.66
CA ALA A 32 5.89 -29.46 10.15
C ALA A 32 5.22 -29.72 11.53
N GLY A 33 4.13 -29.00 11.85
CA GLY A 33 3.42 -29.17 13.13
C GLY A 33 4.05 -28.43 14.32
N SER A 34 5.03 -27.58 14.09
CA SER A 34 5.61 -26.71 15.12
C SER A 34 4.61 -25.64 15.60
N PRO A 35 4.78 -25.09 16.81
CA PRO A 35 3.99 -23.95 17.27
C PRO A 35 4.06 -22.77 16.30
N PRO A 36 3.01 -21.95 16.22
CA PRO A 36 2.99 -20.79 15.34
C PRO A 36 4.10 -19.81 15.72
N LEU A 37 4.77 -19.27 14.71
CA LEU A 37 5.81 -18.27 14.92
C LEU A 37 5.19 -16.93 15.29
N THR A 38 5.82 -16.22 16.22
CA THR A 38 5.40 -14.89 16.66
C THR A 38 6.43 -13.82 16.32
N ALA A 39 5.96 -12.60 16.08
CA ALA A 39 6.79 -11.41 15.92
C ALA A 39 6.32 -10.30 16.86
N GLN A 40 7.20 -9.33 17.13
CA GLN A 40 6.84 -8.10 17.83
C GLN A 40 6.66 -6.97 16.82
N VAL A 41 5.49 -6.34 16.83
CA VAL A 41 5.24 -5.10 16.06
C VAL A 41 5.12 -3.92 17.00
N ARG A 42 5.69 -2.78 16.61
CA ARG A 42 5.54 -1.53 17.36
C ARG A 42 4.36 -0.76 16.80
N ILE A 43 3.46 -0.33 17.69
CA ILE A 43 2.30 0.48 17.33
C ILE A 43 2.20 1.72 18.23
N PRO A 44 1.64 2.84 17.74
CA PRO A 44 1.35 4.00 18.57
C PRO A 44 0.41 3.67 19.72
N VAL A 45 0.69 4.21 20.90
CA VAL A 45 -0.21 4.12 22.06
C VAL A 45 -1.44 4.99 21.78
N GLU A 46 -2.63 4.41 21.92
CA GLU A 46 -3.89 5.13 21.88
C GLU A 46 -4.89 4.60 22.90
N ARG A 47 -5.94 5.37 23.17
CA ARG A 47 -7.03 4.96 24.05
C ARG A 47 -7.86 3.87 23.38
N LEU A 48 -8.06 2.77 24.07
CA LEU A 48 -8.81 1.61 23.59
C LEU A 48 -10.06 1.31 24.43
N ARG A 49 -11.19 1.07 23.76
CA ARG A 49 -12.44 0.55 24.36
C ARG A 49 -12.58 -0.96 24.08
N ARG A 50 -13.54 -1.63 24.75
CA ARG A 50 -13.89 -3.04 24.49
C ARG A 50 -14.41 -3.24 23.06
N GLY A 51 -14.17 -4.44 22.50
CA GLY A 51 -14.25 -4.73 21.07
C GLY A 51 -13.22 -3.84 20.36
N PRO A 52 -11.92 -4.15 20.49
CA PRO A 52 -10.87 -3.14 20.64
C PRO A 52 -11.07 -2.01 19.63
N THR A 53 -11.48 -0.88 20.17
CA THR A 53 -11.89 0.29 19.40
C THR A 53 -11.01 1.46 19.80
N GLY A 54 -10.16 1.88 18.87
CA GLY A 54 -9.32 3.06 18.97
C GLY A 54 -9.89 4.23 18.16
N ASN A 55 -9.06 5.23 17.89
CA ASN A 55 -9.40 6.32 16.99
C ASN A 55 -9.53 5.81 15.55
N ARG A 56 -8.60 4.95 15.12
CA ARG A 56 -8.45 4.57 13.70
C ARG A 56 -9.14 3.28 13.30
N TYR A 57 -9.23 2.31 14.22
CA TYR A 57 -9.79 0.98 13.97
C TYR A 57 -10.78 0.53 15.05
N ALA A 58 -11.74 -0.31 14.65
CA ALA A 58 -12.58 -1.09 15.56
C ALA A 58 -12.55 -2.56 15.13
N VAL A 59 -12.28 -3.48 16.07
CA VAL A 59 -12.26 -4.92 15.78
C VAL A 59 -13.55 -5.58 16.26
N HIS A 60 -14.23 -6.24 15.34
CA HIS A 60 -15.42 -7.04 15.61
C HIS A 60 -15.11 -8.52 15.40
N ILE A 61 -15.31 -9.34 16.44
CA ILE A 61 -15.15 -10.79 16.36
C ILE A 61 -16.50 -11.43 16.63
N ARG A 62 -17.06 -12.11 15.64
CA ARG A 62 -18.28 -12.89 15.84
C ARG A 62 -17.96 -14.18 16.59
N LYS A 63 -18.90 -14.64 17.41
CA LYS A 63 -18.83 -16.00 17.97
C LYS A 63 -18.97 -17.05 16.85
N TRP A 64 -18.43 -18.25 17.08
CA TRP A 64 -18.58 -19.36 16.14
C TRP A 64 -20.05 -19.75 15.88
N ARG A 65 -20.91 -19.59 16.89
CA ARG A 65 -22.36 -19.83 16.80
C ARG A 65 -23.12 -18.51 16.99
N GLY A 66 -24.03 -18.21 16.07
CA GLY A 66 -24.89 -17.01 16.09
C GLY A 66 -24.30 -15.77 15.43
N THR A 67 -24.94 -14.62 15.66
CA THR A 67 -24.56 -13.30 15.12
C THR A 67 -23.94 -12.35 16.16
N THR A 68 -23.83 -12.78 17.41
CA THR A 68 -23.29 -11.97 18.51
C THR A 68 -21.79 -11.71 18.34
N VAL A 69 -21.39 -10.45 18.53
CA VAL A 69 -19.99 -10.01 18.58
C VAL A 69 -19.44 -10.13 20.01
N SER A 70 -18.23 -10.67 20.15
CA SER A 70 -17.52 -10.83 21.42
C SER A 70 -16.92 -9.49 21.88
N PRO A 71 -17.27 -8.99 23.09
CA PRO A 71 -16.71 -7.74 23.63
C PRO A 71 -15.32 -7.96 24.22
N VAL A 72 -14.32 -8.11 23.36
CA VAL A 72 -12.92 -8.37 23.77
C VAL A 72 -12.28 -7.13 24.40
N THR A 73 -11.56 -7.30 25.51
CA THR A 73 -10.76 -6.22 26.12
C THR A 73 -9.29 -6.50 25.90
N LEU A 74 -8.53 -5.54 25.35
CA LEU A 74 -7.06 -5.64 25.18
C LEU A 74 -6.27 -4.85 26.22
N THR A 75 -6.93 -4.08 27.07
CA THR A 75 -6.29 -3.20 28.03
C THR A 75 -6.34 -3.72 29.46
N SER A 76 -5.53 -3.13 30.33
CA SER A 76 -5.59 -3.38 31.78
C SER A 76 -6.93 -2.93 32.37
N LYS A 77 -7.36 -3.60 33.45
CA LYS A 77 -8.65 -3.29 34.08
C LYS A 77 -8.62 -1.88 34.67
N GLY A 78 -9.50 -1.02 34.16
CA GLY A 78 -9.62 0.37 34.61
C GLY A 78 -8.67 1.35 33.94
N ASP A 79 -7.77 0.89 33.06
CA ASP A 79 -6.84 1.74 32.32
C ASP A 79 -6.98 1.50 30.81
N PRO A 80 -7.67 2.39 30.06
CA PRO A 80 -7.87 2.23 28.62
C PRO A 80 -6.63 2.59 27.77
N TRP A 81 -5.53 3.01 28.39
CA TRP A 81 -4.30 3.39 27.68
C TRP A 81 -3.20 2.34 27.81
N GLN A 82 -3.29 1.46 28.81
CA GLN A 82 -2.37 0.36 29.00
C GLN A 82 -2.80 -0.87 28.20
N LEU A 83 -2.29 -1.00 26.97
CA LEU A 83 -2.46 -2.20 26.16
C LEU A 83 -1.68 -3.38 26.77
N LEU A 84 -2.33 -4.53 26.89
CA LEU A 84 -1.74 -5.78 27.37
C LEU A 84 -1.46 -6.70 26.18
N SER A 85 -0.18 -6.93 25.90
CA SER A 85 0.28 -7.89 24.90
C SER A 85 0.51 -9.26 25.52
N GLN A 86 -0.11 -10.30 24.98
CA GLN A 86 0.04 -11.70 25.43
C GLN A 86 0.44 -12.61 24.25
N PRO A 87 1.28 -13.63 24.48
CA PRO A 87 1.58 -14.61 23.44
C PRO A 87 0.36 -15.46 23.09
N PRO A 88 0.29 -16.03 21.87
CA PRO A 88 -0.76 -16.98 21.51
C PRO A 88 -0.61 -18.30 22.29
N PRO A 89 -1.69 -19.07 22.45
CA PRO A 89 -1.60 -20.49 22.80
C PRO A 89 -0.74 -21.26 21.79
N SER A 90 -0.05 -22.31 22.25
CA SER A 90 0.77 -23.16 21.38
C SER A 90 -0.06 -24.20 20.63
N ASP A 91 -1.18 -24.64 21.20
CA ASP A 91 -2.11 -25.57 20.55
C ASP A 91 -3.00 -24.82 19.55
N LEU A 92 -3.17 -25.41 18.36
CA LEU A 92 -3.93 -24.79 17.27
C LEU A 92 -5.40 -24.60 17.65
N ARG A 93 -6.04 -25.56 18.32
CA ARG A 93 -7.45 -25.44 18.69
C ARG A 93 -7.65 -24.35 19.73
N GLU A 94 -6.78 -24.30 20.75
CA GLU A 94 -6.79 -23.23 21.75
C GLU A 94 -6.59 -21.86 21.10
N LEU A 95 -5.64 -21.73 20.15
CA LEU A 95 -5.40 -20.50 19.40
C LEU A 95 -6.64 -20.05 18.62
N LEU A 96 -7.33 -20.98 17.93
CA LEU A 96 -8.53 -20.67 17.14
C LEU A 96 -9.71 -20.23 18.02
N ASP A 97 -9.79 -20.71 19.25
CA ASP A 97 -10.80 -20.30 20.23
C ASP A 97 -10.43 -19.03 21.01
N ASP A 98 -9.16 -18.62 20.99
CA ASP A 98 -8.68 -17.40 21.64
C ASP A 98 -9.07 -16.12 20.87
N THR A 99 -10.28 -15.65 21.14
CA THR A 99 -10.78 -14.36 20.62
C THR A 99 -9.98 -13.15 21.10
N ARG A 100 -9.28 -13.24 22.23
CA ARG A 100 -8.45 -12.15 22.74
C ARG A 100 -7.20 -12.02 21.90
N PHE A 101 -6.49 -13.13 21.64
CA PHE A 101 -5.32 -13.10 20.78
C PHE A 101 -5.68 -12.75 19.34
N LEU A 102 -6.78 -13.27 18.78
CA LEU A 102 -7.27 -12.87 17.44
C LEU A 102 -7.46 -11.35 17.34
N ALA A 103 -8.09 -10.74 18.35
CA ALA A 103 -8.25 -9.28 18.40
C ALA A 103 -6.91 -8.54 18.50
N GLN A 104 -5.99 -9.01 19.35
CA GLN A 104 -4.66 -8.43 19.50
C GLN A 104 -3.87 -8.50 18.20
N HIS A 105 -3.90 -9.65 17.53
CA HIS A 105 -3.20 -9.89 16.28
C HIS A 105 -3.69 -8.95 15.19
N VAL A 106 -4.99 -8.94 14.90
CA VAL A 106 -5.58 -8.12 13.83
C VAL A 106 -5.38 -6.64 14.09
N TYR A 107 -5.65 -6.18 15.33
CA TYR A 107 -5.45 -4.78 15.69
C TYR A 107 -3.98 -4.36 15.61
N GLY A 108 -3.07 -5.20 16.11
CA GLY A 108 -1.63 -4.95 16.07
C GLY A 108 -1.08 -4.87 14.66
N VAL A 109 -1.46 -5.80 13.78
CA VAL A 109 -1.04 -5.78 12.37
C VAL A 109 -1.62 -4.56 11.65
N ALA A 110 -2.92 -4.27 11.78
CA ALA A 110 -3.55 -3.13 11.13
C ALA A 110 -2.93 -1.78 11.55
N MET A 111 -2.74 -1.58 12.87
CA MET A 111 -2.09 -0.38 13.40
C MET A 111 -0.64 -0.25 12.93
N HIS A 112 0.10 -1.35 12.87
CA HIS A 112 1.48 -1.34 12.40
C HIS A 112 1.56 -1.01 10.90
N THR A 113 0.70 -1.58 10.07
CA THR A 113 0.62 -1.26 8.64
C THR A 113 0.36 0.22 8.43
N LEU A 114 -0.63 0.80 9.13
CA LEU A 114 -0.89 2.24 9.06
C LEU A 114 0.27 3.09 9.56
N ASP A 115 0.92 2.70 10.65
CA ASP A 115 2.07 3.41 11.21
C ASP A 115 3.23 3.45 10.20
N ILE A 116 3.49 2.36 9.46
CA ILE A 116 4.49 2.35 8.38
C ILE A 116 4.15 3.41 7.32
N PHE A 117 2.88 3.51 6.89
CA PHE A 117 2.48 4.52 5.92
C PHE A 117 2.64 5.94 6.48
N GLU A 118 2.12 6.21 7.67
CA GLU A 118 2.08 7.55 8.23
C GLU A 118 3.47 8.08 8.59
N THR A 119 4.34 7.24 9.13
CA THR A 119 5.73 7.59 9.44
C THR A 119 6.57 7.78 8.17
N THR A 120 6.33 6.97 7.15
CA THR A 120 7.04 7.08 5.86
C THR A 120 6.61 8.31 5.06
N LEU A 121 5.30 8.62 5.10
CA LEU A 121 4.72 9.73 4.36
C LEU A 121 4.77 11.06 5.11
N GLY A 122 5.05 11.04 6.41
CA GLY A 122 5.14 12.23 7.24
C GLY A 122 3.78 12.91 7.48
N ARG A 123 2.69 12.13 7.47
CA ARG A 123 1.32 12.66 7.63
C ARG A 123 0.34 11.55 8.04
N ARG A 124 -0.83 11.96 8.56
CA ARG A 124 -1.93 11.03 8.78
C ARG A 124 -2.59 10.63 7.45
N MET A 125 -2.96 9.36 7.34
CA MET A 125 -3.71 8.85 6.19
C MET A 125 -5.21 8.97 6.44
N PRO A 126 -6.02 9.48 5.50
CA PRO A 126 -7.47 9.50 5.66
C PRO A 126 -8.08 8.12 5.37
N TRP A 127 -9.34 7.93 5.79
CA TRP A 127 -10.20 6.83 5.34
C TRP A 127 -11.22 7.33 4.33
N ASN A 128 -11.82 6.41 3.58
CA ASN A 128 -12.94 6.70 2.68
C ASN A 128 -14.03 5.62 2.85
N PRO A 129 -15.27 6.00 3.26
CA PRO A 129 -15.63 7.30 3.83
C PRO A 129 -14.84 7.65 5.11
N GLU A 130 -14.89 8.93 5.51
CA GLU A 130 -14.26 9.38 6.75
C GLU A 130 -14.85 8.67 7.97
N GLY A 131 -14.03 8.46 9.01
CA GLY A 131 -14.46 7.82 10.25
C GLY A 131 -13.44 6.81 10.75
N ARG A 132 -13.85 5.55 10.89
CA ARG A 132 -13.05 4.45 11.45
C ARG A 132 -13.17 3.22 10.56
N LEU A 133 -12.05 2.52 10.33
CA LEU A 133 -12.07 1.26 9.60
C LEU A 133 -12.53 0.12 10.54
N ILE A 134 -13.55 -0.63 10.12
CA ILE A 134 -14.10 -1.75 10.89
C ILE A 134 -13.43 -3.05 10.43
N LEU A 135 -12.80 -3.78 11.34
CA LEU A 135 -12.15 -5.07 11.07
C LEU A 135 -13.05 -6.20 11.60
N LYS A 136 -13.83 -6.84 10.73
CA LYS A 136 -14.61 -8.03 11.06
C LYS A 136 -13.70 -9.26 11.00
N ALA A 137 -12.92 -9.46 12.06
CA ALA A 137 -11.86 -10.47 12.17
C ALA A 137 -12.35 -11.93 12.17
N ARG A 138 -13.65 -12.16 12.32
CA ARG A 138 -14.29 -13.47 12.11
C ARG A 138 -15.70 -13.23 11.60
N ASP A 139 -15.86 -13.16 10.28
CA ASP A 139 -17.14 -12.91 9.62
C ASP A 139 -17.75 -14.21 9.06
N LEU A 140 -18.93 -14.11 8.43
CA LEU A 140 -19.64 -15.20 7.76
C LEU A 140 -19.16 -15.47 6.34
N VAL A 141 -18.37 -14.57 5.78
CA VAL A 141 -17.91 -14.64 4.40
C VAL A 141 -16.92 -15.80 4.22
N THR A 142 -16.83 -16.31 3.00
CA THR A 142 -15.84 -17.34 2.67
C THR A 142 -14.43 -16.74 2.62
N ALA A 143 -13.39 -17.59 2.53
CA ALA A 143 -12.03 -17.09 2.31
C ALA A 143 -11.91 -16.28 1.00
N THR A 144 -12.63 -16.68 -0.06
CA THR A 144 -12.62 -15.99 -1.36
C THR A 144 -13.29 -14.62 -1.33
N ASP A 145 -14.23 -14.45 -0.39
CA ASP A 145 -14.98 -13.21 -0.14
C ASP A 145 -14.33 -12.36 0.98
N THR A 146 -13.13 -12.75 1.44
CA THR A 146 -12.32 -11.86 2.30
C THR A 146 -11.92 -10.64 1.48
N GLY A 147 -12.05 -9.45 2.08
CA GLY A 147 -11.78 -8.21 1.35
C GLY A 147 -12.14 -6.95 2.10
N TYR A 148 -11.52 -5.84 1.67
CA TYR A 148 -11.95 -4.48 1.94
C TYR A 148 -13.20 -4.08 1.15
N GLU A 149 -14.22 -3.63 1.86
CA GLU A 149 -15.47 -3.08 1.33
C GLU A 149 -15.45 -1.55 1.46
N ARG A 150 -15.34 -0.88 0.31
CA ARG A 150 -15.19 0.59 0.22
C ARG A 150 -16.37 1.36 0.80
N GLY A 151 -17.59 0.95 0.44
CA GLY A 151 -18.81 1.71 0.77
C GLY A 151 -19.07 1.81 2.27
N SER A 152 -18.68 0.78 3.03
CA SER A 152 -18.92 0.67 4.47
C SER A 152 -17.66 0.94 5.31
N ASN A 153 -16.50 1.19 4.67
CA ASN A 153 -15.20 1.24 5.34
C ASN A 153 -14.99 0.04 6.28
N THR A 154 -15.19 -1.17 5.76
CA THR A 154 -15.09 -2.43 6.52
C THR A 154 -14.15 -3.41 5.82
N ILE A 155 -13.33 -4.12 6.58
CA ILE A 155 -12.63 -5.32 6.10
C ILE A 155 -13.32 -6.54 6.69
N ARG A 156 -13.71 -7.47 5.82
CA ARG A 156 -14.40 -8.70 6.20
C ARG A 156 -13.43 -9.87 6.07
N PHE A 157 -13.12 -10.53 7.18
CA PHE A 157 -12.25 -11.70 7.18
C PHE A 157 -13.08 -12.97 7.30
N GLY A 158 -13.03 -13.80 6.26
CA GLY A 158 -13.66 -15.10 6.22
C GLY A 158 -12.86 -16.17 6.96
N SER A 159 -13.08 -17.43 6.59
CA SER A 159 -12.32 -18.56 7.12
C SER A 159 -12.03 -19.59 6.03
N VAL A 160 -10.90 -20.26 6.15
CA VAL A 160 -10.46 -21.37 5.28
C VAL A 160 -10.44 -22.66 6.08
N ASP A 161 -10.82 -23.78 5.45
CA ASP A 161 -10.69 -25.10 6.06
C ASP A 161 -9.25 -25.61 5.93
N ARG A 162 -8.57 -25.85 7.06
CA ARG A 162 -7.17 -26.27 7.10
C ARG A 162 -6.93 -27.19 8.30
N MET A 163 -6.26 -28.32 8.06
CA MET A 163 -6.00 -29.34 9.10
C MET A 163 -7.25 -29.78 9.89
N GLY A 164 -8.42 -29.81 9.24
CA GLY A 164 -9.70 -30.16 9.89
C GLY A 164 -10.35 -29.02 10.70
N TYR A 165 -9.78 -27.83 10.71
CA TYR A 165 -10.30 -26.65 11.41
C TYR A 165 -10.73 -25.54 10.45
N LYS A 166 -11.73 -24.75 10.87
CA LYS A 166 -12.02 -23.45 10.26
C LYS A 166 -11.06 -22.41 10.81
N VAL A 167 -10.13 -21.96 9.98
CA VAL A 167 -9.09 -20.99 10.34
C VAL A 167 -9.50 -19.60 9.81
N PRO A 168 -9.71 -18.60 10.67
CA PRO A 168 -9.99 -17.23 10.23
C PRO A 168 -8.83 -16.67 9.40
N THR A 169 -9.12 -16.09 8.23
CA THR A 169 -8.10 -15.47 7.38
C THR A 169 -7.42 -14.30 8.07
N ALA A 170 -8.10 -13.69 9.04
CA ALA A 170 -7.58 -12.67 9.95
C ALA A 170 -6.38 -13.11 10.82
N LEU A 171 -6.06 -14.40 10.92
CA LEU A 171 -4.85 -14.89 11.61
C LEU A 171 -3.60 -14.89 10.71
N TYR A 172 -3.76 -14.58 9.42
CA TYR A 172 -2.65 -14.42 8.50
C TYR A 172 -2.27 -12.94 8.44
N ARG A 173 -1.04 -12.64 8.87
CA ARG A 173 -0.52 -11.27 9.02
C ARG A 173 -0.50 -10.53 7.69
N ASP A 174 -0.08 -11.22 6.64
CA ASP A 174 -0.02 -10.75 5.26
C ASP A 174 -1.41 -10.40 4.73
N ILE A 175 -2.42 -11.25 4.94
CA ILE A 175 -3.80 -10.95 4.53
C ILE A 175 -4.30 -9.69 5.23
N VAL A 176 -4.10 -9.56 6.55
CA VAL A 176 -4.50 -8.34 7.28
C VAL A 176 -3.76 -7.11 6.74
N ALA A 177 -2.46 -7.19 6.47
CA ALA A 177 -1.68 -6.08 5.94
C ALA A 177 -2.09 -5.69 4.51
N HIS A 178 -2.38 -6.67 3.66
CA HIS A 178 -2.86 -6.49 2.29
C HIS A 178 -4.21 -5.75 2.28
N GLU A 179 -5.20 -6.25 3.01
CA GLU A 179 -6.54 -5.64 3.06
C GLU A 179 -6.54 -4.23 3.70
N VAL A 180 -5.72 -4.03 4.74
CA VAL A 180 -5.55 -2.69 5.33
C VAL A 180 -4.89 -1.74 4.33
N THR A 181 -4.00 -2.23 3.47
CA THR A 181 -3.39 -1.42 2.41
C THR A 181 -4.44 -0.98 1.39
N HIS A 182 -5.39 -1.83 1.00
CA HIS A 182 -6.51 -1.41 0.14
C HIS A 182 -7.26 -0.21 0.73
N ALA A 183 -7.61 -0.28 2.02
CA ALA A 183 -8.31 0.79 2.71
C ALA A 183 -7.48 2.09 2.81
N ILE A 184 -6.17 1.98 3.06
CA ILE A 184 -5.25 3.14 3.10
C ILE A 184 -5.18 3.81 1.72
N LEU A 185 -5.02 3.01 0.66
CA LEU A 185 -4.92 3.50 -0.71
C LEU A 185 -6.23 4.15 -1.16
N ASP A 186 -7.39 3.56 -0.83
CA ASP A 186 -8.68 4.16 -1.18
C ASP A 186 -8.91 5.49 -0.45
N GLY A 187 -8.59 5.58 0.85
CA GLY A 187 -8.60 6.86 1.57
C GLY A 187 -7.67 7.89 0.94
N PHE A 188 -6.47 7.47 0.53
CA PHE A 188 -5.46 8.36 -0.02
C PHE A 188 -5.79 8.86 -1.43
N ARG A 189 -6.20 7.95 -2.30
CA ARG A 189 -6.45 8.13 -3.74
C ARG A 189 -7.71 7.35 -4.15
N PRO A 190 -8.91 7.86 -3.82
CA PRO A 190 -10.15 7.14 -4.08
C PRO A 190 -10.40 6.83 -5.55
N ALA A 191 -9.84 7.63 -6.47
CA ALA A 191 -10.00 7.48 -7.92
C ALA A 191 -9.09 6.40 -8.54
N TRP A 192 -8.24 5.74 -7.73
CA TRP A 192 -7.47 4.59 -8.18
C TRP A 192 -8.28 3.29 -8.25
N ALA A 193 -9.42 3.24 -7.55
CA ALA A 193 -10.32 2.08 -7.53
C ALA A 193 -11.80 2.48 -7.59
N ASP A 194 -12.13 3.66 -8.13
CA ASP A 194 -13.53 4.04 -8.36
C ASP A 194 -14.11 3.39 -9.62
N GLN A 195 -15.38 3.69 -9.94
CA GLN A 195 -16.05 3.08 -11.09
C GLN A 195 -15.35 3.38 -12.44
N LEU A 196 -14.55 4.44 -12.53
CA LEU A 196 -13.78 4.83 -13.72
C LEU A 196 -12.33 4.33 -13.69
N ALA A 197 -11.93 3.56 -12.68
CA ALA A 197 -10.59 2.96 -12.64
C ALA A 197 -10.42 1.91 -13.75
N THR A 198 -9.27 1.97 -14.42
CA THR A 198 -8.87 0.95 -15.39
C THR A 198 -8.41 -0.33 -14.71
N LEU A 199 -8.32 -1.40 -15.49
CA LEU A 199 -7.75 -2.65 -15.04
C LEU A 199 -6.27 -2.53 -14.63
N GLU A 200 -5.51 -1.63 -15.26
CA GLU A 200 -4.12 -1.34 -14.84
C GLU A 200 -4.09 -0.66 -13.45
N GLN A 201 -5.02 0.26 -13.17
CA GLN A 201 -5.11 0.90 -11.85
C GLN A 201 -5.50 -0.11 -10.77
N LEU A 202 -6.46 -0.99 -11.04
CA LEU A 202 -6.84 -2.07 -10.12
C LEU A 202 -5.66 -3.03 -9.88
N ALA A 203 -4.95 -3.42 -10.94
CA ALA A 203 -3.76 -4.27 -10.82
C ALA A 203 -2.65 -3.61 -10.00
N MET A 204 -2.49 -2.29 -10.13
CA MET A 204 -1.57 -1.53 -9.31
C MET A 204 -1.99 -1.51 -7.84
N HIS A 205 -3.29 -1.41 -7.57
CA HIS A 205 -3.84 -1.44 -6.22
C HIS A 205 -3.50 -2.78 -5.53
N GLU A 206 -3.68 -3.90 -6.23
CA GLU A 206 -3.27 -5.24 -5.78
C GLU A 206 -1.76 -5.34 -5.56
N ALA A 207 -0.96 -4.96 -6.57
CA ALA A 207 0.50 -5.03 -6.48
C ALA A 207 1.06 -4.23 -5.30
N LEU A 208 0.47 -3.06 -4.99
CA LEU A 208 0.88 -2.25 -3.85
C LEU A 208 0.51 -2.91 -2.51
N ALA A 209 -0.67 -3.53 -2.41
CA ALA A 209 -1.10 -4.28 -1.23
C ALA A 209 -0.16 -5.47 -0.98
N ASP A 210 0.21 -6.19 -2.03
CA ASP A 210 1.17 -7.30 -1.98
C ASP A 210 2.57 -6.86 -1.57
N LEU A 211 3.10 -5.80 -2.19
CA LEU A 211 4.42 -5.27 -1.84
C LEU A 211 4.48 -4.83 -0.38
N VAL A 212 3.43 -4.19 0.14
CA VAL A 212 3.36 -3.83 1.55
C VAL A 212 3.27 -5.07 2.44
N ALA A 213 2.41 -6.03 2.12
CA ALA A 213 2.27 -7.25 2.91
C ALA A 213 3.60 -8.02 2.99
N ILE A 214 4.24 -8.31 1.85
CA ILE A 214 5.50 -9.07 1.78
C ILE A 214 6.64 -8.31 2.44
N LEU A 215 6.88 -7.06 2.02
CA LEU A 215 8.05 -6.32 2.50
C LEU A 215 7.91 -5.90 3.96
N SER A 216 6.69 -5.67 4.48
CA SER A 216 6.50 -5.36 5.91
C SER A 216 6.83 -6.55 6.81
N VAL A 217 6.57 -7.78 6.36
CA VAL A 217 6.98 -8.99 7.08
C VAL A 217 8.49 -9.20 6.92
N PHE A 218 9.02 -9.07 5.70
CA PHE A 218 10.45 -9.23 5.39
C PHE A 218 11.35 -8.13 5.98
N SER A 219 10.77 -7.02 6.45
CA SER A 219 11.49 -6.00 7.23
C SER A 219 11.86 -6.46 8.65
N SER A 220 11.44 -7.65 9.08
CA SER A 220 11.83 -8.25 10.36
C SER A 220 13.06 -9.14 10.19
N ARG A 221 14.18 -8.73 10.81
CA ARG A 221 15.42 -9.54 10.86
C ARG A 221 15.17 -10.97 11.35
N ASP A 222 14.34 -11.15 12.38
CA ASP A 222 14.07 -12.47 12.97
C ASP A 222 13.32 -13.38 11.99
N ILE A 223 12.40 -12.82 11.21
CA ILE A 223 11.67 -13.58 10.19
C ILE A 223 12.60 -13.95 9.04
N VAL A 224 13.39 -12.99 8.54
CA VAL A 224 14.36 -13.26 7.46
C VAL A 224 15.38 -14.32 7.90
N TYR A 225 15.87 -14.26 9.14
CA TYR A 225 16.81 -15.25 9.68
C TYR A 225 16.23 -16.66 9.62
N ARG A 226 15.00 -16.85 10.11
CA ARG A 226 14.34 -18.17 10.09
C ARG A 226 14.04 -18.66 8.69
N GLN A 227 13.69 -17.75 7.78
CA GLN A 227 13.46 -18.08 6.38
C GLN A 227 14.75 -18.56 5.70
N LEU A 228 15.88 -17.93 6.00
CA LEU A 228 17.18 -18.41 5.53
C LEU A 228 17.57 -19.75 6.18
N GLU A 229 17.32 -19.92 7.48
CA GLU A 229 17.61 -21.16 8.20
C GLU A 229 16.81 -22.34 7.64
N ALA A 230 15.51 -22.14 7.39
CA ALA A 230 14.65 -23.13 6.75
C ALA A 230 15.08 -23.42 5.31
N ALA A 231 15.40 -22.38 4.53
CA ALA A 231 15.89 -22.55 3.17
C ALA A 231 17.23 -23.28 3.12
N ALA A 232 18.10 -23.13 4.11
CA ALA A 232 19.39 -23.82 4.19
C ALA A 232 19.27 -25.30 4.62
N GLY A 233 18.05 -25.85 4.73
CA GLY A 233 17.82 -27.26 5.03
C GLY A 233 17.96 -27.66 6.51
N GLY A 234 18.11 -26.69 7.42
CA GLY A 234 18.31 -26.93 8.85
C GLY A 234 19.71 -27.45 9.19
N PHE A 235 20.44 -26.74 10.05
CA PHE A 235 21.70 -27.12 10.74
C PHE A 235 22.84 -27.87 9.99
N GLU A 236 22.83 -27.99 8.67
CA GLU A 236 24.03 -28.39 7.92
C GLU A 236 25.03 -27.22 7.92
N ALA A 237 25.90 -27.20 8.94
CA ALA A 237 26.94 -26.20 9.11
C ALA A 237 27.87 -26.21 7.88
N GLY A 238 27.73 -25.21 7.01
CA GLY A 238 28.64 -25.01 5.88
C GLY A 238 27.98 -24.75 4.52
N GLN A 239 26.65 -24.78 4.39
CA GLN A 239 26.04 -24.32 3.13
C GLN A 239 26.29 -22.82 2.94
N ALA A 240 26.98 -22.49 1.84
CA ALA A 240 27.16 -21.12 1.42
C ALA A 240 25.79 -20.53 1.10
N VAL A 241 25.38 -19.49 1.84
CA VAL A 241 24.23 -18.67 1.44
C VAL A 241 24.67 -17.86 0.23
N ASP A 242 24.34 -18.37 -0.95
CA ASP A 242 24.58 -17.80 -2.27
C ASP A 242 23.34 -17.05 -2.79
N ASP A 243 23.47 -16.42 -3.97
CA ASP A 243 22.40 -15.65 -4.59
C ASP A 243 21.15 -16.48 -4.90
N ALA A 244 21.34 -17.76 -5.23
CA ALA A 244 20.26 -18.68 -5.52
C ALA A 244 19.44 -19.00 -4.26
N LEU A 245 20.10 -19.19 -3.11
CA LEU A 245 19.43 -19.40 -1.83
C LEU A 245 18.66 -18.15 -1.37
N LEU A 246 19.26 -16.96 -1.52
CA LEU A 246 18.58 -15.70 -1.19
C LEU A 246 17.34 -15.48 -2.06
N LEU A 247 17.46 -15.73 -3.36
CA LEU A 247 16.35 -15.66 -4.30
C LEU A 247 15.26 -16.65 -3.91
N ARG A 248 15.62 -17.93 -3.70
CA ARG A 248 14.69 -18.97 -3.28
C ARG A 248 13.98 -18.58 -1.99
N SER A 249 14.72 -18.17 -0.96
CA SER A 249 14.15 -17.78 0.33
C SER A 249 13.15 -16.64 0.20
N LEU A 250 13.47 -15.58 -0.55
CA LEU A 250 12.56 -14.44 -0.74
C LEU A 250 11.32 -14.83 -1.55
N PHE A 251 11.48 -15.56 -2.65
CA PHE A 251 10.38 -15.90 -3.54
C PHE A 251 9.53 -17.06 -3.03
N ASP A 252 10.09 -18.05 -2.34
CA ASP A 252 9.33 -19.10 -1.65
C ASP A 252 8.54 -18.47 -0.50
N PHE A 253 9.14 -17.57 0.27
CA PHE A 253 8.44 -16.81 1.30
C PHE A 253 7.26 -16.03 0.71
N ALA A 254 7.49 -15.27 -0.37
CA ALA A 254 6.42 -14.57 -1.05
C ALA A 254 5.35 -15.54 -1.56
N ARG A 255 5.72 -16.63 -2.23
CA ARG A 255 4.81 -17.67 -2.73
C ARG A 255 3.96 -18.27 -1.62
N ASP A 256 4.56 -18.55 -0.46
CA ASP A 256 3.87 -19.09 0.70
C ASP A 256 2.85 -18.10 1.27
N LEU A 257 3.13 -16.79 1.25
CA LEU A 257 2.13 -15.77 1.60
C LEU A 257 0.98 -15.78 0.60
N PHE A 258 1.29 -15.76 -0.69
CA PHE A 258 0.27 -15.78 -1.75
C PHE A 258 -0.63 -17.02 -1.69
N ALA A 259 -0.04 -18.21 -1.48
CA ALA A 259 -0.76 -19.49 -1.41
C ALA A 259 -1.77 -19.59 -0.24
N ARG A 260 -1.79 -18.64 0.70
CA ARG A 260 -2.69 -18.63 1.87
C ARG A 260 -4.02 -17.89 1.61
N GLY A 261 -4.15 -17.22 0.46
CA GLY A 261 -5.39 -16.61 -0.03
C GLY A 261 -5.87 -17.23 -1.35
N PRO A 262 -6.93 -16.70 -1.99
CA PRO A 262 -7.30 -17.02 -3.37
C PRO A 262 -6.26 -16.53 -4.42
N LEU A 263 -5.06 -16.13 -4.00
CA LEU A 263 -4.08 -15.41 -4.79
C LEU A 263 -2.90 -16.32 -5.13
N ARG A 264 -2.40 -16.20 -6.36
CA ARG A 264 -1.43 -17.13 -6.97
C ARG A 264 -0.03 -16.55 -6.99
N GLU A 265 0.91 -17.42 -7.33
CA GLU A 265 2.35 -17.26 -7.16
C GLU A 265 2.92 -15.95 -7.73
N PRO A 266 3.86 -15.29 -7.01
CA PRO A 266 4.64 -14.20 -7.57
C PRO A 266 5.48 -14.78 -8.71
N PHE A 267 5.62 -14.01 -9.79
CA PHE A 267 6.20 -14.55 -11.00
C PHE A 267 7.72 -14.77 -10.85
N VAL A 268 8.14 -16.04 -10.71
CA VAL A 268 9.55 -16.49 -10.58
C VAL A 268 10.19 -16.83 -11.95
N GLY A 269 9.47 -16.68 -13.06
CA GLY A 269 9.92 -17.14 -14.39
C GLY A 269 10.32 -16.05 -15.40
N ALA A 270 10.30 -16.41 -16.68
CA ALA A 270 10.47 -15.50 -17.83
C ALA A 270 9.19 -14.71 -18.12
N VAL A 271 9.26 -13.38 -18.06
CA VAL A 271 8.08 -12.50 -18.06
C VAL A 271 7.20 -12.76 -19.29
N PRO A 272 5.89 -13.06 -19.13
CA PRO A 272 5.03 -13.33 -20.28
C PRO A 272 4.91 -12.09 -21.18
N GLU A 273 5.06 -12.22 -22.50
CA GLU A 273 5.10 -11.08 -23.43
C GLU A 273 3.89 -10.14 -23.31
N ASN A 274 2.69 -10.68 -23.04
CA ASN A 274 1.44 -9.92 -22.96
C ASN A 274 0.90 -9.75 -21.54
N TRP A 275 1.76 -9.77 -20.51
CA TRP A 275 1.32 -9.69 -19.11
C TRP A 275 0.51 -8.42 -18.80
N GLN A 276 0.78 -7.31 -19.47
CA GLN A 276 0.05 -6.05 -19.29
C GLN A 276 -1.41 -6.13 -19.76
N GLN A 277 -1.77 -7.15 -20.53
CA GLN A 277 -3.12 -7.40 -21.04
C GLN A 277 -3.87 -8.46 -20.22
N PHE A 278 -3.25 -9.03 -19.17
CA PHE A 278 -3.92 -10.03 -18.34
C PHE A 278 -5.24 -9.49 -17.78
N PRO A 279 -6.37 -10.20 -17.95
CA PRO A 279 -7.70 -9.70 -17.58
C PRO A 279 -7.90 -9.63 -16.06
N GLU A 280 -7.06 -10.35 -15.31
CA GLU A 280 -7.16 -10.50 -13.87
C GLU A 280 -6.14 -9.56 -13.20
N PRO A 281 -6.58 -8.58 -12.36
CA PRO A 281 -5.69 -7.58 -11.79
C PRO A 281 -4.52 -8.14 -10.97
N HIS A 282 -4.76 -9.20 -10.19
CA HIS A 282 -3.72 -9.77 -9.33
C HIS A 282 -2.61 -10.41 -10.17
N ALA A 283 -2.95 -11.18 -11.21
CA ALA A 283 -2.00 -11.76 -12.15
C ALA A 283 -1.19 -10.70 -12.89
N ARG A 284 -1.83 -9.58 -13.27
CA ARG A 284 -1.15 -8.45 -13.89
C ARG A 284 -0.19 -7.77 -12.90
N GLY A 285 -0.62 -7.56 -11.66
CA GLY A 285 0.18 -6.96 -10.58
C GLY A 285 1.38 -7.82 -10.16
N ALA A 286 1.23 -9.15 -10.13
CA ALA A 286 2.26 -10.10 -9.71
C ALA A 286 3.58 -9.99 -10.48
N VAL A 287 3.53 -9.55 -11.76
CA VAL A 287 4.74 -9.32 -12.57
C VAL A 287 5.56 -8.15 -12.04
N VAL A 288 4.90 -7.06 -11.63
CA VAL A 288 5.54 -5.88 -11.04
C VAL A 288 6.03 -6.17 -9.62
N VAL A 289 5.26 -6.94 -8.84
CA VAL A 289 5.71 -7.45 -7.52
C VAL A 289 7.02 -8.23 -7.70
N GLY A 290 7.07 -9.17 -8.65
CA GLY A 290 8.27 -9.94 -8.96
C GLY A 290 9.47 -9.08 -9.35
N ALA A 291 9.28 -8.02 -10.14
CA ALA A 291 10.34 -7.08 -10.49
C ALA A 291 10.92 -6.36 -9.26
N VAL A 292 10.07 -5.88 -8.35
CA VAL A 292 10.53 -5.24 -7.11
C VAL A 292 11.25 -6.23 -6.20
N LEU A 293 10.75 -7.47 -6.08
CA LEU A 293 11.41 -8.51 -5.28
C LEU A 293 12.78 -8.93 -5.85
N ARG A 294 12.94 -8.99 -7.19
CA ARG A 294 14.26 -9.17 -7.82
C ARG A 294 15.20 -8.01 -7.51
N ALA A 295 14.71 -6.78 -7.51
CA ALA A 295 15.53 -5.63 -7.11
C ALA A 295 15.98 -5.74 -5.64
N VAL A 296 15.09 -6.15 -4.75
CA VAL A 296 15.42 -6.43 -3.34
C VAL A 296 16.49 -7.53 -3.24
N GLN A 297 16.35 -8.64 -3.96
CA GLN A 297 17.33 -9.72 -3.95
C GLN A 297 18.70 -9.25 -4.44
N LYS A 298 18.76 -8.50 -5.55
CA LYS A 298 20.01 -7.97 -6.10
C LYS A 298 20.71 -7.04 -5.10
N LEU A 299 19.97 -6.09 -4.54
CA LEU A 299 20.50 -5.15 -3.55
C LEU A 299 20.94 -5.86 -2.26
N TRP A 300 20.25 -6.94 -1.88
CA TRP A 300 20.62 -7.76 -0.73
C TRP A 300 21.92 -8.51 -0.97
N SER A 301 22.08 -9.17 -2.13
CA SER A 301 23.33 -9.80 -2.53
C SER A 301 24.50 -8.81 -2.55
N GLU A 302 24.33 -7.68 -3.24
CA GLU A 302 25.35 -6.62 -3.31
C GLU A 302 25.72 -6.07 -1.92
N ARG A 303 24.75 -6.01 -1.00
CA ARG A 303 25.02 -5.62 0.39
C ARG A 303 25.84 -6.68 1.12
N ASN A 304 25.52 -7.96 0.99
CA ASN A 304 26.26 -9.03 1.64
C ASN A 304 27.70 -9.13 1.10
N ASN A 305 27.88 -9.03 -0.23
CA ASN A 305 29.19 -9.09 -0.87
C ASN A 305 30.17 -8.00 -0.38
N ARG A 306 29.66 -6.82 0.00
CA ARG A 306 30.47 -5.74 0.60
C ARG A 306 31.08 -6.06 1.96
N PHE A 307 30.52 -7.03 2.69
CA PHE A 307 31.01 -7.46 3.99
C PHE A 307 31.78 -8.79 3.94
N GLY A 308 31.94 -9.39 2.75
CA GLY A 308 32.68 -10.63 2.52
C GLY A 308 31.91 -11.92 2.89
N GLU A 309 32.50 -13.08 2.58
CA GLU A 309 31.85 -14.39 2.72
C GLU A 309 31.69 -14.85 4.19
N ALA A 310 32.47 -14.30 5.11
CA ALA A 310 32.48 -14.67 6.54
C ALA A 310 31.26 -14.17 7.35
N GLN A 311 30.20 -13.69 6.68
CA GLN A 311 29.00 -13.23 7.35
C GLN A 311 28.19 -14.38 7.95
N SER A 312 27.83 -14.23 9.22
CA SER A 312 26.83 -15.08 9.88
C SER A 312 25.45 -14.94 9.23
N LEU A 313 24.61 -15.97 9.39
CA LEU A 313 23.21 -15.95 8.93
C LEU A 313 22.43 -14.76 9.52
N HIS A 314 22.75 -14.36 10.76
CA HIS A 314 22.18 -13.17 11.40
C HIS A 314 22.52 -11.88 10.67
N GLN A 315 23.77 -11.71 10.22
CA GLN A 315 24.19 -10.53 9.46
C GLN A 315 23.57 -10.51 8.06
N LYS A 316 23.48 -11.68 7.41
CA LYS A 316 22.78 -11.81 6.12
C LYS A 316 21.29 -11.45 6.26
N ALA A 317 20.63 -11.93 7.33
CA ALA A 317 19.24 -11.58 7.63
C ALA A 317 19.04 -10.10 7.94
N GLU A 318 19.97 -9.49 8.69
CA GLU A 318 19.96 -8.05 8.97
C GLU A 318 20.08 -7.24 7.68
N SER A 319 21.03 -7.59 6.79
CA SER A 319 21.14 -6.97 5.47
C SER A 319 19.83 -7.04 4.67
N GLY A 320 19.17 -8.21 4.65
CA GLY A 320 17.91 -8.40 3.93
C GLY A 320 16.81 -7.51 4.50
N SER A 321 16.68 -7.47 5.83
CA SER A 321 15.69 -6.63 6.51
C SER A 321 15.89 -5.13 6.25
N ILE A 322 17.15 -4.67 6.17
CA ILE A 322 17.49 -3.28 5.86
C ILE A 322 17.08 -2.92 4.42
N VAL A 323 17.41 -3.80 3.46
CA VAL A 323 17.07 -3.59 2.05
C VAL A 323 15.56 -3.58 1.86
N ALA A 324 14.83 -4.55 2.43
CA ALA A 324 13.38 -4.62 2.36
C ALA A 324 12.70 -3.39 3.00
N THR A 325 13.18 -2.95 4.17
CA THR A 325 12.68 -1.74 4.83
C THR A 325 12.87 -0.51 3.93
N ARG A 326 14.03 -0.38 3.28
CA ARG A 326 14.32 0.78 2.41
C ARG A 326 13.46 0.74 1.14
N VAL A 327 13.35 -0.40 0.47
CA VAL A 327 12.50 -0.54 -0.73
C VAL A 327 11.03 -0.31 -0.41
N LEU A 328 10.50 -0.87 0.70
CA LEU A 328 9.13 -0.61 1.16
C LEU A 328 8.87 0.89 1.33
N ARG A 329 9.79 1.61 1.98
CA ARG A 329 9.68 3.05 2.17
C ARG A 329 9.79 3.84 0.86
N MET A 330 10.59 3.38 -0.10
CA MET A 330 10.65 3.97 -1.44
C MET A 330 9.31 3.82 -2.18
N VAL A 331 8.71 2.63 -2.16
CA VAL A 331 7.39 2.35 -2.76
C VAL A 331 6.32 3.25 -2.14
N ILE A 332 6.21 3.27 -0.80
CA ILE A 332 5.20 4.08 -0.09
C ILE A 332 5.38 5.58 -0.36
N ARG A 333 6.61 6.11 -0.32
CA ARG A 333 6.88 7.53 -0.64
C ARG A 333 6.47 7.85 -2.08
N GLY A 334 6.75 6.94 -3.01
CA GLY A 334 6.42 7.10 -4.43
C GLY A 334 4.94 7.40 -4.70
N LEU A 335 4.03 6.85 -3.88
CA LEU A 335 2.59 7.11 -3.98
C LEU A 335 2.25 8.61 -3.88
N SER A 336 3.05 9.38 -3.13
CA SER A 336 2.86 10.83 -2.96
C SER A 336 3.35 11.66 -4.13
N TYR A 337 3.93 11.02 -5.15
CA TYR A 337 4.46 11.62 -6.38
C TYR A 337 3.69 11.14 -7.63
N MET A 338 2.61 10.38 -7.44
CA MET A 338 1.78 9.87 -8.54
C MET A 338 0.54 10.75 -8.78
N PRO A 339 0.08 10.86 -10.04
CA PRO A 339 -1.13 11.61 -10.38
C PRO A 339 -2.37 10.97 -9.72
N PRO A 340 -3.45 11.76 -9.54
CA PRO A 340 -4.62 11.29 -8.79
C PRO A 340 -5.52 10.33 -9.54
N VAL A 341 -5.34 10.17 -10.86
CA VAL A 341 -6.19 9.38 -11.76
C VAL A 341 -5.35 8.68 -12.82
N ASP A 342 -5.88 7.60 -13.39
CA ASP A 342 -5.37 6.92 -14.58
C ASP A 342 -3.86 6.63 -14.49
N VAL A 343 -3.43 6.20 -13.30
CA VAL A 343 -2.03 5.85 -13.00
C VAL A 343 -1.64 4.58 -13.73
N GLY A 344 -0.42 4.56 -14.29
CA GLY A 344 0.17 3.37 -14.88
C GLY A 344 1.51 3.00 -14.25
N TRP A 345 2.08 1.85 -14.63
CA TRP A 345 3.32 1.33 -14.03
C TRP A 345 4.51 2.28 -14.13
N ARG A 346 4.58 3.06 -15.22
CA ARG A 346 5.62 4.07 -15.39
C ARG A 346 5.44 5.26 -14.43
N ASP A 347 4.21 5.60 -14.04
CA ASP A 347 3.96 6.62 -13.02
C ASP A 347 4.42 6.13 -11.65
N LEU A 348 4.20 4.84 -11.34
CA LEU A 348 4.73 4.23 -10.12
C LEU A 348 6.25 4.32 -10.08
N LEU A 349 6.95 3.89 -11.15
CA LEU A 349 8.41 3.99 -11.23
C LEU A 349 8.87 5.45 -11.08
N ARG A 350 8.28 6.39 -11.83
CA ARG A 350 8.63 7.81 -11.73
C ARG A 350 8.41 8.34 -10.32
N GLY A 351 7.31 7.97 -9.68
CA GLY A 351 6.98 8.36 -8.32
C GLY A 351 8.03 7.88 -7.33
N ILE A 352 8.41 6.58 -7.41
CA ILE A 352 9.43 5.97 -6.56
C ILE A 352 10.78 6.69 -6.71
N ILE A 353 11.24 6.88 -7.95
CA ILE A 353 12.55 7.50 -8.23
C ILE A 353 12.55 8.98 -7.83
N ALA A 354 11.49 9.74 -8.12
CA ALA A 354 11.39 11.15 -7.74
C ALA A 354 11.38 11.33 -6.22
N ALA A 355 10.54 10.55 -5.53
CA ALA A 355 10.44 10.63 -4.07
C ALA A 355 11.74 10.21 -3.38
N ASP A 356 12.49 9.28 -3.98
CA ASP A 356 13.79 8.87 -3.49
C ASP A 356 14.88 9.90 -3.72
N LEU A 357 14.94 10.51 -4.90
CA LEU A 357 15.87 11.58 -5.21
C LEU A 357 15.73 12.74 -4.23
N ASP A 358 14.51 13.10 -3.85
CA ASP A 358 14.24 14.19 -2.90
C ASP A 358 14.67 13.88 -1.46
N MET A 359 14.70 12.61 -1.04
CA MET A 359 15.10 12.25 0.35
C MET A 359 16.53 11.74 0.46
N VAL A 360 17.06 11.11 -0.59
CA VAL A 360 18.39 10.45 -0.60
C VAL A 360 19.08 10.75 -1.94
N PRO A 361 19.54 11.99 -2.17
CA PRO A 361 20.05 12.41 -3.46
C PRO A 361 21.24 11.57 -3.97
N GLU A 362 22.13 11.12 -3.08
CA GLU A 362 23.39 10.46 -3.46
C GLU A 362 23.21 9.02 -3.94
N ASP A 363 22.20 8.30 -3.43
CA ASP A 363 21.96 6.86 -3.66
C ASP A 363 23.23 6.01 -3.77
N LEU A 364 24.08 6.08 -2.73
CA LEU A 364 25.38 5.40 -2.64
C LEU A 364 25.34 3.87 -2.88
N HIS A 365 24.17 3.27 -2.94
CA HIS A 365 23.97 1.83 -3.05
C HIS A 365 23.12 1.43 -4.26
N GLY A 366 22.83 2.36 -5.18
CA GLY A 366 22.20 2.05 -6.46
C GLY A 366 20.76 1.53 -6.37
N TYR A 367 20.00 1.89 -5.34
CA TYR A 367 18.60 1.45 -5.17
C TYR A 367 17.73 1.89 -6.35
N ARG A 368 17.94 3.11 -6.85
CA ARG A 368 17.19 3.65 -8.00
C ARG A 368 17.49 2.86 -9.27
N GLU A 369 18.76 2.56 -9.52
CA GLU A 369 19.15 1.79 -10.71
C GLU A 369 18.67 0.34 -10.65
N ALA A 370 18.74 -0.31 -9.49
CA ALA A 370 18.21 -1.66 -9.32
C ALA A 370 16.72 -1.75 -9.68
N LEU A 371 15.90 -0.80 -9.19
CA LEU A 371 14.48 -0.73 -9.51
C LEU A 371 14.25 -0.40 -11.00
N GLN A 372 14.98 0.55 -11.58
CA GLN A 372 14.85 0.88 -13.00
C GLN A 372 15.22 -0.30 -13.91
N ALA A 373 16.24 -1.07 -13.55
CA ALA A 373 16.66 -2.25 -14.31
C ALA A 373 15.56 -3.32 -14.31
N GLU A 374 14.97 -3.63 -13.14
CA GLU A 374 13.94 -4.65 -13.04
C GLU A 374 12.61 -4.24 -13.68
N PHE A 375 12.23 -2.96 -13.59
CA PHE A 375 11.08 -2.44 -14.34
C PHE A 375 11.33 -2.50 -15.85
N SER A 376 12.55 -2.20 -16.30
CA SER A 376 12.93 -2.32 -17.71
C SER A 376 12.88 -3.77 -18.20
N ALA A 377 13.25 -4.73 -17.35
CA ALA A 377 13.24 -6.16 -17.69
C ALA A 377 11.82 -6.71 -17.92
N ILE A 378 10.80 -6.09 -17.34
CA ILE A 378 9.38 -6.44 -17.58
C ILE A 378 8.72 -5.56 -18.67
N GLY A 379 9.51 -4.77 -19.40
CA GLY A 379 9.02 -3.90 -20.48
C GLY A 379 8.49 -2.54 -20.04
N ILE A 380 8.70 -2.12 -18.78
CA ILE A 380 8.36 -0.77 -18.33
C ILE A 380 9.53 0.17 -18.58
N ARG A 381 9.29 1.19 -19.41
CA ARG A 381 10.33 2.15 -19.81
C ARG A 381 10.91 2.89 -18.59
N ARG A 382 12.25 2.91 -18.53
CA ARG A 382 13.04 3.70 -17.56
C ARG A 382 12.63 5.18 -17.54
N VAL A 383 12.93 5.84 -16.42
CA VAL A 383 12.64 7.26 -16.23
C VAL A 383 13.94 8.06 -16.31
N SER A 384 13.91 9.19 -17.02
CA SER A 384 15.05 10.09 -17.02
C SER A 384 15.11 10.84 -15.70
N LEU A 385 16.32 11.02 -15.16
CA LEU A 385 16.53 11.92 -14.02
C LEU A 385 16.46 13.40 -14.47
N ASN A 386 16.74 13.69 -15.75
CA ASN A 386 16.59 15.02 -16.31
C ASN A 386 15.10 15.40 -16.27
N ASN A 387 14.79 16.53 -15.61
CA ASN A 387 13.43 17.02 -15.39
C ASN A 387 12.48 15.96 -14.79
N ILE A 388 12.96 15.11 -13.87
CA ILE A 388 12.10 14.11 -13.23
C ILE A 388 10.94 14.76 -12.45
N SER A 389 11.17 15.96 -11.92
CA SER A 389 10.17 16.79 -11.25
C SER A 389 9.04 17.22 -12.18
N GLY A 390 9.31 17.30 -13.48
CA GLY A 390 8.40 17.83 -14.49
C GLY A 390 8.23 19.35 -14.44
N VAL A 391 8.83 20.05 -13.46
CA VAL A 391 8.62 21.49 -13.23
C VAL A 391 9.27 22.34 -14.30
N GLU A 392 10.34 21.86 -14.96
CA GLU A 392 11.00 22.62 -16.02
C GLU A 392 10.08 22.84 -17.22
N ASN A 393 9.01 22.04 -17.36
CA ASN A 393 7.97 22.23 -18.38
C ASN A 393 7.05 23.43 -18.08
N TYR A 394 7.10 23.95 -16.85
CA TYR A 394 6.18 24.96 -16.33
C TYR A 394 6.97 26.17 -15.79
N GLN A 395 7.83 26.77 -16.61
CA GLN A 395 8.51 28.00 -16.23
C GLN A 395 7.55 29.19 -16.21
N GLY A 396 7.91 30.28 -15.52
CA GLY A 396 7.15 31.54 -15.52
C GLY A 396 5.76 31.47 -14.88
N LEU A 397 5.55 30.55 -13.93
CA LEU A 397 4.32 30.48 -13.16
C LEU A 397 4.16 31.70 -12.24
N ARG A 398 2.91 32.12 -12.08
CA ARG A 398 2.49 33.07 -11.07
C ARG A 398 2.25 32.33 -9.76
N TYR A 399 2.72 32.92 -8.67
CA TYR A 399 2.54 32.38 -7.32
C TYR A 399 1.69 33.34 -6.48
N PRO A 400 0.39 33.50 -6.80
CA PRO A 400 -0.56 34.32 -6.03
C PRO A 400 -0.97 33.63 -4.70
N VAL A 401 -0.07 32.83 -4.14
CA VAL A 401 -0.38 31.84 -3.10
C VAL A 401 -0.34 32.46 -1.71
N ARG A 402 -1.41 32.23 -0.95
CA ARG A 402 -1.43 32.44 0.50
C ARG A 402 -0.90 31.17 1.16
N LEU A 403 0.35 31.20 1.63
CA LEU A 403 1.05 30.00 2.11
C LEU A 403 0.27 29.20 3.16
N SER A 404 -0.38 29.87 4.11
CA SER A 404 -1.22 29.22 5.13
C SER A 404 -2.44 28.50 4.56
N ALA A 405 -3.05 29.05 3.50
CA ALA A 405 -4.17 28.45 2.81
C ALA A 405 -3.72 27.36 1.82
N LEU A 406 -2.56 27.50 1.19
CA LEU A 406 -2.04 26.54 0.21
C LEU A 406 -1.92 25.13 0.80
N GLY A 407 -1.59 25.02 2.09
CA GLY A 407 -1.44 23.76 2.82
C GLY A 407 -2.74 23.18 3.42
N SER A 408 -3.87 23.88 3.34
CA SER A 408 -5.10 23.49 4.05
C SER A 408 -6.39 23.67 3.26
N ASP A 409 -6.45 24.61 2.32
CA ASP A 409 -7.64 24.98 1.57
C ASP A 409 -7.53 24.56 0.10
N PRO A 410 -8.37 23.61 -0.36
CA PRO A 410 -8.46 23.24 -1.77
C PRO A 410 -8.71 24.42 -2.73
N GLN A 411 -9.42 25.47 -2.31
CA GLN A 411 -9.70 26.65 -3.14
C GLN A 411 -8.42 27.40 -3.53
N GLU A 412 -7.41 27.43 -2.65
CA GLU A 412 -6.14 28.09 -2.95
C GLU A 412 -5.39 27.38 -4.09
N VAL A 413 -5.48 26.04 -4.15
CA VAL A 413 -4.93 25.25 -5.25
C VAL A 413 -5.72 25.47 -6.54
N GLN A 414 -7.05 25.51 -6.47
CA GLN A 414 -7.88 25.79 -7.65
C GLN A 414 -7.55 27.16 -8.24
N ARG A 415 -7.39 28.17 -7.38
CA ARG A 415 -6.95 29.51 -7.77
C ARG A 415 -5.56 29.49 -8.40
N PHE A 416 -4.59 28.78 -7.80
CA PHE A 416 -3.25 28.65 -8.36
C PHE A 416 -3.28 28.03 -9.78
N VAL A 417 -4.05 26.96 -9.97
CA VAL A 417 -4.21 26.32 -11.29
C VAL A 417 -4.86 27.28 -12.29
N TRP A 418 -5.91 28.00 -11.88
CA TRP A 418 -6.63 28.95 -12.73
C TRP A 418 -5.79 30.17 -13.15
N GLU A 419 -5.02 30.76 -12.23
CA GLU A 419 -4.17 31.92 -12.51
C GLU A 419 -2.93 31.60 -13.37
N ASN A 420 -2.71 30.32 -13.68
CA ASN A 420 -1.59 29.82 -14.47
C ASN A 420 -2.05 29.13 -15.77
N PRO A 421 -2.26 29.88 -16.87
CA PRO A 421 -2.69 29.32 -18.16
C PRO A 421 -1.80 28.18 -18.68
N ARG A 422 -0.48 28.26 -18.43
CA ARG A 422 0.47 27.19 -18.80
C ARG A 422 0.13 25.85 -18.13
N LEU A 423 -0.32 25.86 -16.88
CA LEU A 423 -0.77 24.64 -16.19
C LEU A 423 -2.10 24.15 -16.73
N LEU A 424 -3.04 25.07 -17.02
CA LEU A 424 -4.33 24.71 -17.63
C LEU A 424 -4.12 24.02 -18.99
N ASP A 425 -3.25 24.58 -19.83
CA ASP A 425 -2.97 24.08 -21.17
C ASP A 425 -2.18 22.76 -21.11
N ALA A 426 -1.21 22.63 -20.20
CA ALA A 426 -0.45 21.39 -19.99
C ALA A 426 -1.33 20.25 -19.45
N ALA A 427 -2.20 20.55 -18.49
CA ALA A 427 -3.21 19.61 -18.00
C ALA A 427 -4.39 19.44 -18.97
N ARG A 428 -4.40 20.16 -20.10
CA ARG A 428 -5.46 20.19 -21.11
C ARG A 428 -6.86 20.22 -20.46
N LEU A 429 -7.04 21.09 -19.47
CA LEU A 429 -8.30 21.21 -18.74
C LEU A 429 -9.38 21.83 -19.65
N GLU A 430 -10.60 21.33 -19.52
CA GLU A 430 -11.77 21.94 -20.16
C GLU A 430 -12.12 23.22 -19.40
N ARG A 431 -12.11 24.37 -20.09
CA ARG A 431 -12.12 25.69 -19.44
C ARG A 431 -13.47 26.10 -18.83
N ARG A 432 -14.57 25.47 -19.22
CA ARG A 432 -15.93 25.75 -18.73
C ARG A 432 -16.34 24.83 -17.60
N THR A 433 -15.63 23.73 -17.39
CA THR A 433 -15.94 22.71 -16.40
C THR A 433 -15.11 22.96 -15.15
N PRO A 434 -15.71 23.09 -13.95
CA PRO A 434 -14.95 23.22 -12.72
C PRO A 434 -14.16 21.93 -12.41
N LEU A 435 -13.16 22.04 -11.55
CA LEU A 435 -12.47 20.88 -10.99
C LEU A 435 -13.46 20.08 -10.12
N SER A 436 -13.56 18.77 -10.34
CA SER A 436 -14.50 17.89 -9.65
C SER A 436 -14.01 17.48 -8.26
N SER A 437 -12.70 17.46 -8.05
CA SER A 437 -12.10 17.15 -6.75
C SER A 437 -10.78 17.89 -6.59
N THR A 438 -10.54 18.43 -5.40
CA THR A 438 -9.25 19.02 -5.04
C THR A 438 -8.94 18.66 -3.60
N ARG A 439 -7.73 18.16 -3.35
CA ARG A 439 -7.28 17.73 -2.03
C ARG A 439 -5.90 18.29 -1.75
N VAL A 440 -5.71 18.78 -0.54
CA VAL A 440 -4.44 19.31 -0.05
C VAL A 440 -3.98 18.47 1.13
N ARG A 441 -2.70 18.12 1.14
CA ARG A 441 -2.08 17.30 2.18
C ARG A 441 -0.64 17.76 2.39
N THR A 442 -0.36 18.29 3.56
CA THR A 442 1.00 18.56 4.00
C THR A 442 1.69 17.25 4.38
N SER A 443 3.02 17.24 4.26
CA SER A 443 3.86 16.15 4.73
C SER A 443 5.17 16.69 5.27
N GLU A 444 5.60 16.16 6.41
CA GLU A 444 6.89 16.47 7.02
C GLU A 444 7.67 15.17 7.19
N ARG A 445 8.77 15.05 6.45
CA ARG A 445 9.60 13.83 6.44
C ARG A 445 10.98 14.15 6.97
N VAL A 446 11.60 13.18 7.62
CA VAL A 446 12.98 13.31 8.10
C VAL A 446 13.89 12.56 7.12
N SER A 447 14.82 13.28 6.49
CA SER A 447 15.84 12.69 5.63
C SER A 447 16.89 11.94 6.47
N PRO A 448 17.69 11.02 5.87
CA PRO A 448 18.66 10.23 6.62
C PRO A 448 19.74 11.05 7.35
N ASP A 449 20.03 12.26 6.89
CA ASP A 449 20.94 13.22 7.51
C ASP A 449 20.29 14.02 8.67
N GLY A 450 19.00 13.78 8.94
CA GLY A 450 18.26 14.35 10.06
C GLY A 450 17.52 15.67 9.75
N PHE A 451 17.59 16.18 8.53
CA PHE A 451 16.83 17.38 8.14
C PHE A 451 15.35 17.07 7.91
N ILE A 452 14.51 18.09 8.14
CA ILE A 452 13.07 18.00 7.89
C ILE A 452 12.79 18.55 6.49
N VAL A 453 12.14 17.73 5.67
CA VAL A 453 11.60 18.12 4.38
C VAL A 453 10.09 18.29 4.51
N SER A 454 9.66 19.55 4.51
CA SER A 454 8.26 19.94 4.56
C SER A 454 7.76 20.30 3.17
N GLU A 455 6.66 19.67 2.76
CA GLU A 455 6.05 19.89 1.45
C GLU A 455 4.53 19.90 1.53
N ILE A 456 3.93 20.65 0.62
CA ILE A 456 2.49 20.70 0.42
C ILE A 456 2.16 19.92 -0.84
N GLY A 457 1.51 18.77 -0.70
CA GLY A 457 0.96 18.01 -1.81
C GLY A 457 -0.46 18.44 -2.13
N ALA A 458 -0.72 18.79 -3.38
CA ALA A 458 -2.01 19.22 -3.88
C ALA A 458 -2.42 18.38 -5.09
N SER A 459 -3.54 17.68 -5.02
CA SER A 459 -4.09 16.93 -6.16
C SER A 459 -5.40 17.52 -6.61
N PHE A 460 -5.58 17.67 -7.92
CA PHE A 460 -6.85 18.07 -8.53
C PHE A 460 -7.29 17.08 -9.61
N ILE A 461 -8.60 16.92 -9.76
CA ILE A 461 -9.25 16.09 -10.77
C ILE A 461 -10.30 16.95 -11.47
N GLN A 462 -10.44 16.77 -12.78
CA GLN A 462 -11.57 17.28 -13.55
C GLN A 462 -12.22 16.09 -14.26
N THR A 463 -13.54 16.02 -14.15
CA THR A 463 -14.37 15.07 -14.88
C THR A 463 -15.28 15.87 -15.80
N VAL A 464 -15.24 15.58 -17.10
CA VAL A 464 -16.02 16.28 -18.12
C VAL A 464 -16.99 15.28 -18.72
N ARG A 465 -18.29 15.54 -18.55
CA ARG A 465 -19.34 14.76 -19.19
C ARG A 465 -19.55 15.26 -20.61
N MET A 466 -19.44 14.38 -21.59
CA MET A 466 -19.57 14.70 -23.01
C MET A 466 -20.65 13.85 -23.65
N SER A 467 -21.42 14.43 -24.58
CA SER A 467 -22.28 13.63 -25.46
C SER A 467 -21.43 12.78 -26.39
N ARG A 468 -21.99 11.67 -26.89
CA ARG A 468 -21.35 10.81 -27.91
C ARG A 468 -20.76 11.59 -29.07
N ARG A 469 -21.53 12.54 -29.62
CA ARG A 469 -21.10 13.39 -30.74
C ARG A 469 -19.92 14.27 -30.35
N GLU A 470 -19.97 14.87 -29.16
CA GLU A 470 -18.92 15.74 -28.67
C GLU A 470 -17.61 14.97 -28.41
N ALA A 471 -17.69 13.80 -27.78
CA ALA A 471 -16.56 12.90 -27.54
C ALA A 471 -15.90 12.46 -28.87
N PHE A 472 -16.70 12.12 -29.87
CA PHE A 472 -16.20 11.80 -31.21
C PHE A 472 -15.51 13.00 -31.88
N VAL A 473 -16.15 14.18 -31.87
CA VAL A 473 -15.60 15.37 -32.55
C VAL A 473 -14.34 15.89 -31.87
N ARG A 474 -14.31 15.93 -30.53
CA ARG A 474 -13.20 16.54 -29.77
C ARG A 474 -12.06 15.57 -29.48
N LEU A 475 -12.35 14.28 -29.33
CA LEU A 475 -11.38 13.26 -28.92
C LEU A 475 -11.31 12.05 -29.85
N GLY A 476 -12.17 11.94 -30.86
CA GLY A 476 -12.21 10.77 -31.75
C GLY A 476 -12.66 9.48 -31.05
N LEU A 477 -13.31 9.59 -29.88
CA LEU A 477 -13.80 8.43 -29.13
C LEU A 477 -14.99 7.82 -29.84
N LYS A 478 -14.93 6.50 -30.09
CA LYS A 478 -16.02 5.73 -30.67
C LYS A 478 -16.71 4.96 -29.55
N THR A 479 -17.92 5.37 -29.21
CA THR A 479 -18.72 4.69 -28.20
C THR A 479 -20.18 4.57 -28.61
N ARG A 480 -20.89 3.56 -28.09
CA ARG A 480 -22.34 3.37 -28.15
C ARG A 480 -23.09 4.16 -27.07
N ARG A 481 -22.41 4.57 -26.01
CA ARG A 481 -22.99 5.33 -24.89
C ARG A 481 -23.45 6.71 -25.36
N GLU A 482 -24.60 7.16 -24.86
CA GLU A 482 -25.12 8.50 -25.16
C GLU A 482 -24.23 9.59 -24.54
N TYR A 483 -23.69 9.31 -23.36
CA TYR A 483 -22.77 10.17 -22.63
C TYR A 483 -21.56 9.38 -22.13
N VAL A 484 -20.41 10.06 -22.08
CA VAL A 484 -19.16 9.55 -21.48
C VAL A 484 -18.57 10.58 -20.53
N ASP A 485 -18.00 10.10 -19.43
CA ASP A 485 -17.30 10.93 -18.45
C ASP A 485 -15.79 10.77 -18.66
N ILE A 486 -15.15 11.73 -19.33
CA ILE A 486 -13.68 11.74 -19.43
C ILE A 486 -13.10 12.37 -18.17
N ARG A 487 -11.96 11.84 -17.72
CA ARG A 487 -11.31 12.31 -16.50
C ARG A 487 -9.87 12.69 -16.77
N GLY A 488 -9.31 13.57 -15.95
CA GLY A 488 -7.89 13.88 -15.90
C GLY A 488 -7.59 14.70 -14.66
N GLY A 489 -6.36 15.16 -14.50
CA GLY A 489 -5.97 15.90 -13.32
C GLY A 489 -4.48 16.07 -13.15
N GLY A 490 -4.07 16.40 -11.95
CA GLY A 490 -2.67 16.60 -11.64
C GLY A 490 -2.38 16.48 -10.16
N LEU A 491 -1.15 16.05 -9.88
CA LEU A 491 -0.52 16.24 -8.59
C LEU A 491 0.52 17.35 -8.73
N LEU A 492 0.44 18.33 -7.85
CA LEU A 492 1.41 19.39 -7.65
C LEU A 492 2.02 19.22 -6.26
N ARG A 493 3.33 19.43 -6.13
CA ARG A 493 3.99 19.55 -4.83
C ARG A 493 4.68 20.90 -4.71
N PHE A 494 4.51 21.53 -3.57
CA PHE A 494 5.15 22.78 -3.23
C PHE A 494 6.12 22.59 -2.08
N ASP A 495 7.24 23.33 -2.10
CA ASP A 495 8.12 23.44 -0.95
C ASP A 495 7.47 24.22 0.20
N ALA A 496 8.18 24.33 1.33
CA ALA A 496 7.73 25.10 2.48
C ALA A 496 7.50 26.60 2.19
N GLY A 497 8.05 27.13 1.09
CA GLY A 497 7.85 28.50 0.62
C GLY A 497 6.68 28.65 -0.36
N GLY A 498 5.97 27.57 -0.69
CA GLY A 498 4.86 27.58 -1.64
C GLY A 498 5.28 27.61 -3.11
N ARG A 499 6.55 27.31 -3.42
CA ARG A 499 7.03 27.18 -4.81
C ARG A 499 6.84 25.76 -5.32
N LEU A 500 6.45 25.63 -6.58
CA LEU A 500 6.23 24.33 -7.20
C LEU A 500 7.57 23.62 -7.39
N VAL A 501 7.71 22.43 -6.81
CA VAL A 501 8.92 21.60 -6.88
C VAL A 501 8.69 20.27 -7.58
N TYR A 502 7.44 19.85 -7.75
CA TYR A 502 7.08 18.66 -8.50
C TYR A 502 5.71 18.79 -9.16
N ALA A 503 5.56 18.23 -10.37
CA ALA A 503 4.28 18.10 -11.03
C ALA A 503 4.16 16.81 -11.87
N ALA A 504 3.05 16.10 -11.67
CA ALA A 504 2.63 14.95 -12.47
C ALA A 504 1.19 15.17 -12.95
N LEU A 505 1.03 15.41 -14.25
CA LEU A 505 -0.26 15.73 -14.87
C LEU A 505 -0.75 14.55 -15.73
N LYS A 506 -2.07 14.37 -15.76
CA LYS A 506 -2.82 13.47 -16.65
C LYS A 506 -3.81 14.33 -17.44
N PRO A 507 -3.48 14.75 -18.67
CA PRO A 507 -4.21 15.82 -19.32
C PRO A 507 -5.65 15.44 -19.68
N VAL A 508 -6.67 16.26 -19.40
CA VAL A 508 -8.07 15.85 -19.57
C VAL A 508 -8.44 15.67 -21.05
N MET A 509 -8.19 16.68 -21.88
CA MET A 509 -8.50 16.64 -23.32
C MET A 509 -7.36 16.00 -24.14
N ASP A 510 -6.88 14.83 -23.74
CA ASP A 510 -5.86 14.08 -24.47
C ASP A 510 -6.47 12.93 -25.29
N ARG A 511 -6.48 13.08 -26.61
CA ARG A 511 -7.10 12.10 -27.52
C ARG A 511 -6.50 10.70 -27.40
N GLU A 512 -5.18 10.59 -27.34
CA GLU A 512 -4.49 9.30 -27.31
C GLU A 512 -4.78 8.59 -25.99
N ARG A 513 -4.59 9.29 -24.87
CA ARG A 513 -4.84 8.72 -23.54
C ARG A 513 -6.32 8.37 -23.35
N GLN A 514 -7.24 9.27 -23.68
CA GLN A 514 -8.67 8.96 -23.55
C GLN A 514 -9.06 7.82 -24.49
N GLY A 515 -8.50 7.75 -25.70
CA GLY A 515 -8.71 6.64 -26.63
C GLY A 515 -8.32 5.28 -26.03
N LEU A 516 -7.18 5.22 -25.35
CA LEU A 516 -6.73 4.00 -24.66
C LEU A 516 -7.62 3.61 -23.47
N LEU A 517 -8.25 4.59 -22.79
CA LEU A 517 -9.12 4.35 -21.63
C LEU A 517 -10.54 3.89 -22.01
N PHE A 518 -11.04 4.34 -23.16
CA PHE A 518 -12.40 4.02 -23.62
C PHE A 518 -12.45 2.91 -24.68
N GLY A 519 -11.32 2.54 -25.28
CA GLY A 519 -11.20 1.42 -26.23
C GLY A 519 -12.25 1.43 -27.35
N SER A 520 -12.46 0.27 -27.95
CA SER A 520 -13.75 -0.08 -28.58
C SER A 520 -14.78 -0.42 -27.49
N ASP A 521 -16.09 -0.25 -27.74
CA ASP A 521 -17.12 -0.60 -26.75
C ASP A 521 -17.01 -2.08 -26.29
N GLU A 522 -16.52 -2.98 -27.15
CA GLU A 522 -16.27 -4.39 -26.80
C GLU A 522 -15.11 -4.57 -25.82
N GLU A 523 -14.01 -3.83 -25.98
CA GLU A 523 -12.90 -3.84 -25.03
C GLU A 523 -13.30 -3.19 -23.70
N HIS A 524 -14.11 -2.14 -23.75
CA HIS A 524 -14.66 -1.53 -22.54
C HIS A 524 -15.62 -2.48 -21.83
N ASP A 525 -16.49 -3.19 -22.54
CA ASP A 525 -17.40 -4.19 -21.96
C ASP A 525 -16.62 -5.41 -21.41
N ILE A 526 -15.53 -5.83 -22.05
CA ILE A 526 -14.62 -6.87 -21.54
C ILE A 526 -13.86 -6.39 -20.30
N GLU A 527 -13.36 -5.16 -20.30
CA GLU A 527 -12.67 -4.56 -19.16
C GLU A 527 -13.66 -4.31 -18.00
N GLU A 528 -14.90 -3.91 -18.30
CA GLU A 528 -15.97 -3.76 -17.33
C GLU A 528 -16.41 -5.12 -16.78
N ALA A 529 -16.52 -6.16 -17.60
CA ALA A 529 -16.81 -7.52 -17.14
C ALA A 529 -15.66 -8.13 -16.32
N ALA A 530 -14.41 -7.97 -16.74
CA ALA A 530 -13.23 -8.45 -16.04
C ALA A 530 -12.99 -7.69 -14.73
N SER A 531 -13.24 -6.37 -14.74
CA SER A 531 -13.21 -5.56 -13.53
C SER A 531 -14.45 -5.72 -12.67
N SER A 532 -15.61 -6.19 -13.19
CA SER A 532 -16.87 -6.25 -12.43
C SER A 532 -16.79 -7.13 -11.18
N GLY A 533 -16.05 -8.25 -11.20
CA GLY A 533 -15.86 -9.09 -10.00
C GLY A 533 -15.01 -8.42 -8.92
N VAL A 534 -14.03 -7.62 -9.34
CA VAL A 534 -13.11 -6.88 -8.46
C VAL A 534 -13.77 -5.57 -7.98
N LYS A 535 -14.41 -4.85 -8.90
CA LYS A 535 -15.30 -3.72 -8.65
C LYS A 535 -16.46 -4.13 -7.75
N ALA A 536 -17.03 -5.34 -7.85
CA ALA A 536 -18.06 -5.81 -6.93
C ALA A 536 -17.50 -6.02 -5.51
N LYS A 537 -16.23 -6.44 -5.35
CA LYS A 537 -15.55 -6.40 -4.04
C LYS A 537 -15.33 -4.97 -3.54
N PHE A 538 -14.95 -4.04 -4.43
CA PHE A 538 -14.75 -2.62 -4.07
C PHE A 538 -16.05 -1.78 -4.01
N HIS A 539 -17.18 -2.27 -4.52
CA HIS A 539 -18.44 -1.52 -4.65
C HIS A 539 -19.64 -2.29 -4.12
N SER A 540 -19.47 -3.36 -3.35
CA SER A 540 -20.60 -3.93 -2.61
C SER A 540 -21.11 -2.86 -1.66
N THR A 541 -22.28 -2.32 -1.99
CA THR A 541 -23.11 -1.61 -1.03
C THR A 541 -23.67 -2.70 -0.14
N GLY A 542 -23.20 -2.76 1.11
CA GLY A 542 -23.78 -3.66 2.10
C GLY A 542 -25.29 -3.46 2.15
N GLU A 543 -26.05 -4.42 1.63
CA GLU A 543 -27.47 -4.58 1.90
C GLU A 543 -27.68 -5.00 3.36
#